data_AF-A0A9P6M5R5-F1
#
_entry.id   AF-A0A9P6M5R5-F1
#
_cell.length_a   1.000
_cell.length_b   1.000
_cell.length_c   1.000
_cell.angle_alpha   90.00
_cell.angle_beta   90.00
_cell.angle_gamma   90.00
#
_symmetry.space_group_name_H-M   'P 1'
#
loop_
_entity.id
_entity.type
_entity.pdbx_description
1 polymer ?
#
loop_
_entity_poly.entity_id
_entity_poly.type
_entity_poly.pdbx_seq_one_letter_code
_entity_poly.pdbx_strand_id
1 'polypeptide(L)'
;MIQEVYNFPIYQDGVGGGSVIGDGDSDSQNRTRKVLGDLIDASEPETISRVFLESKLYETWYHGRTVLIGDAAHKMPPSAGQGAVNAMEDAVVLANCLYEISDGQQAITPEKITQAFKNYRDQRYSHAKYQVENST
;
A
#
# COMPACT_ATOMS: atom_id res chain seq x y z
N MET A 1 4.84 23.81 26.51
CA MET A 1 5.76 23.70 25.37
C MET A 1 5.50 22.33 24.76
N ILE A 2 4.61 22.17 23.79
CA ILE A 2 4.55 22.84 22.49
C ILE A 2 3.11 22.66 21.95
N GLN A 3 2.29 23.69 22.11
CA GLN A 3 1.11 23.92 21.27
C GLN A 3 1.39 25.25 20.59
N GLU A 4 1.49 25.24 19.26
CA GLU A 4 1.50 26.37 18.32
C GLU A 4 2.43 26.03 17.16
N VAL A 5 1.92 25.41 16.10
CA VAL A 5 2.14 25.79 14.69
C VAL A 5 0.98 25.14 13.90
N TYR A 6 0.53 25.81 12.83
CA TYR A 6 -0.52 25.43 11.87
C TYR A 6 -1.92 26.01 12.13
N ASN A 7 -1.94 27.34 12.22
CA ASN A 7 -3.06 28.15 11.74
C ASN A 7 -3.17 27.99 10.21
N PHE A 8 -4.12 27.18 9.72
CA PHE A 8 -4.54 27.23 8.32
C PHE A 8 -5.52 28.40 8.16
N PRO A 9 -5.35 29.27 7.15
CA PRO A 9 -6.23 30.41 6.97
C PRO A 9 -7.64 29.93 6.63
N ILE A 10 -8.56 30.19 7.56
CA ILE A 10 -10.01 30.13 7.35
C ILE A 10 -10.37 30.96 6.12
N TYR A 11 -11.01 30.32 5.15
CA TYR A 11 -11.57 30.92 3.94
C TYR A 11 -12.54 32.03 4.37
N GLN A 12 -12.24 33.27 4.00
CA GLN A 12 -13.06 34.45 4.28
C GLN A 12 -14.30 34.44 3.37
N ASP A 13 -15.47 34.65 3.96
CA ASP A 13 -16.76 34.76 3.27
C ASP A 13 -16.73 35.82 2.17
N GLY A 14 -16.94 35.38 0.93
CA GLY A 14 -17.15 36.24 -0.24
C GLY A 14 -18.63 36.25 -0.63
N VAL A 15 -19.43 37.10 0.02
CA VAL A 15 -20.74 37.52 -0.50
C VAL A 15 -20.55 38.36 -1.76
N GLY A 16 -20.98 37.83 -2.90
CA GLY A 16 -21.04 38.54 -4.18
C GLY A 16 -22.30 38.17 -4.94
N GLY A 17 -23.32 39.04 -4.84
CA GLY A 17 -24.61 38.86 -5.50
C GLY A 17 -24.52 38.92 -7.03
N GLY A 18 -25.27 38.03 -7.68
CA GLY A 18 -25.54 38.07 -9.12
C GLY A 18 -26.97 37.59 -9.37
N SER A 19 -27.84 38.53 -9.75
CA SER A 19 -29.22 38.28 -10.17
C SER A 19 -29.24 37.48 -11.48
N VAL A 20 -30.02 36.40 -11.56
CA VAL A 20 -30.32 35.71 -12.82
C VAL A 20 -31.85 35.70 -13.04
N ILE A 21 -32.26 36.41 -14.10
CA ILE A 21 -33.61 36.42 -14.67
C ILE A 21 -33.80 35.10 -15.42
N GLY A 22 -34.99 34.50 -15.30
CA GLY A 22 -35.29 33.12 -15.69
C GLY A 22 -35.49 32.86 -17.18
N ASP A 23 -35.52 31.56 -17.53
CA ASP A 23 -36.56 30.89 -18.32
C ASP A 23 -36.26 29.37 -18.35
N GLY A 24 -37.30 28.56 -18.45
CA GLY A 24 -37.27 27.12 -18.15
C GLY A 24 -36.51 26.23 -19.13
N ASP A 25 -35.81 25.24 -18.59
CA ASP A 25 -35.60 23.93 -19.20
C ASP A 25 -35.48 22.86 -18.09
N SER A 26 -36.15 21.75 -18.32
CA SER A 26 -36.32 20.59 -17.46
C SER A 26 -35.01 19.84 -17.16
N ASP A 27 -34.88 19.35 -15.92
CA ASP A 27 -34.06 18.20 -15.52
C ASP A 27 -32.53 18.29 -15.66
N SER A 28 -31.95 19.50 -15.72
CA SER A 28 -30.49 19.68 -15.86
C SER A 28 -29.82 20.52 -14.77
N GLN A 29 -30.52 20.84 -13.67
CA GLN A 29 -30.00 21.74 -12.64
C GLN A 29 -29.66 21.03 -11.32
N ASN A 30 -28.34 20.98 -11.10
CA ASN A 30 -27.63 21.10 -9.82
C ASN A 30 -26.66 19.94 -9.49
N ARG A 31 -25.76 19.61 -10.42
CA ARG A 31 -24.44 19.14 -10.01
C ARG A 31 -23.66 20.35 -9.50
N THR A 32 -23.93 20.76 -8.26
CA THR A 32 -23.05 21.70 -7.54
C THR A 32 -21.63 21.15 -7.67
N ARG A 33 -20.73 21.91 -8.29
CA ARG A 33 -19.33 21.49 -8.43
C ARG A 33 -18.73 21.48 -7.01
N LYS A 34 -18.74 20.31 -6.37
CA LYS A 34 -18.06 20.09 -5.10
C LYS A 34 -16.56 20.20 -5.32
N VAL A 35 -15.85 20.85 -4.40
CA VAL A 35 -14.39 20.82 -4.37
C VAL A 35 -13.91 19.57 -3.65
N LEU A 36 -12.61 19.24 -3.79
CA LEU A 36 -12.02 18.11 -3.06
C LEU A 36 -12.20 18.26 -1.54
N GLY A 37 -12.17 19.49 -1.02
CA GLY A 37 -12.44 19.79 0.39
C GLY A 37 -13.82 19.30 0.83
N ASP A 38 -14.88 19.61 0.07
CA ASP A 38 -16.25 19.19 0.39
C ASP A 38 -16.40 17.66 0.46
N LEU A 39 -15.58 16.92 -0.28
CA LEU A 39 -15.58 15.44 -0.24
C LEU A 39 -14.81 14.91 0.98
N ILE A 40 -13.72 15.57 1.36
CA ILE A 40 -12.95 15.23 2.56
C ILE A 40 -13.78 15.52 3.81
N ASP A 41 -14.42 16.69 3.88
CA ASP A 41 -15.26 17.10 5.01
C ASP A 41 -16.52 16.23 5.15
N ALA A 42 -16.99 15.63 4.05
CA ALA A 42 -18.10 14.68 4.06
C ALA A 42 -17.69 13.26 4.49
N SER A 43 -16.39 12.99 4.72
CA SER A 43 -15.92 11.68 5.19
C SER A 43 -16.04 11.58 6.71
N GLU A 44 -16.53 10.45 7.23
CA GLU A 44 -16.62 10.18 8.66
C GLU A 44 -15.21 10.25 9.29
N PRO A 45 -14.95 11.17 10.25
CA PRO A 45 -13.60 11.39 10.80
C PRO A 45 -12.95 10.11 11.35
N GLU A 46 -13.76 9.18 11.88
CA GLU A 46 -13.31 7.90 12.45
C GLU A 46 -12.77 6.93 11.38
N THR A 47 -13.05 7.18 10.10
CA THR A 47 -12.58 6.36 8.97
C THR A 47 -11.32 6.91 8.29
N ILE A 48 -10.89 8.13 8.66
CA ILE A 48 -9.72 8.77 8.08
C ILE A 48 -8.47 8.33 8.83
N SER A 49 -7.65 7.52 8.16
CA SER A 49 -6.35 7.09 8.69
C SER A 49 -5.21 7.95 8.14
N ARG A 50 -4.35 8.43 9.04
CA ARG A 50 -3.07 9.04 8.68
C ARG A 50 -2.01 7.96 8.73
N VAL A 51 -1.58 7.51 7.55
CA VAL A 51 -0.60 6.44 7.43
C VAL A 51 0.80 7.04 7.37
N PHE A 52 1.68 6.59 8.26
CA PHE A 52 3.10 6.93 8.19
C PHE A 52 3.77 6.19 7.03
N LEU A 53 4.53 6.93 6.22
CA LEU A 53 5.27 6.38 5.10
C LEU A 53 6.59 5.80 5.64
N GLU A 54 6.61 4.49 5.82
CA GLU A 54 7.81 3.74 6.20
C GLU A 54 8.12 2.68 5.15
N SER A 55 9.40 2.53 4.82
CA SER A 55 9.91 1.45 3.99
C SER A 55 11.07 0.74 4.69
N LYS A 56 11.12 -0.57 4.55
CA LYS A 56 12.16 -1.39 5.16
C LYS A 56 12.40 -2.65 4.34
N LEU A 57 13.65 -2.92 4.01
CA LEU A 57 14.10 -4.18 3.44
C LEU A 57 14.99 -4.90 4.46
N TYR A 58 14.68 -6.17 4.75
CA TYR A 58 15.52 -7.01 5.60
C TYR A 58 16.48 -7.86 4.77
N GLU A 59 17.67 -8.14 5.28
CA GLU A 59 18.64 -8.99 4.60
C GLU A 59 18.35 -10.49 4.75
N THR A 60 17.86 -10.88 5.93
CA THR A 60 17.59 -12.28 6.29
C THR A 60 16.10 -12.55 6.21
N TRP A 61 15.69 -13.46 5.32
CA TRP A 61 14.28 -13.77 5.08
C TRP A 61 13.88 -15.14 5.60
N TYR A 62 14.82 -15.96 6.08
CA TYR A 62 14.51 -17.28 6.58
C TYR A 62 15.54 -17.73 7.62
N HIS A 63 15.11 -18.65 8.49
CA HIS A 63 15.95 -19.33 9.45
C HIS A 63 15.32 -20.68 9.84
N GLY A 64 16.09 -21.76 9.76
CA GLY A 64 15.59 -23.10 10.03
C GLY A 64 14.39 -23.46 9.15
N ARG A 65 13.21 -23.64 9.78
CA ARG A 65 11.94 -23.97 9.09
C ARG A 65 10.98 -22.78 9.00
N THR A 66 11.46 -21.57 9.24
CA THR A 66 10.69 -20.33 9.19
C THR A 66 11.15 -19.45 8.03
N VAL A 67 10.20 -18.86 7.32
CA VAL A 67 10.43 -17.92 6.21
C VAL A 67 9.50 -16.71 6.36
N LEU A 68 9.99 -15.54 6.01
CA LEU A 68 9.30 -14.24 6.01
C LEU A 68 8.85 -13.93 4.58
N ILE A 69 7.64 -13.38 4.45
CA ILE A 69 7.07 -12.91 3.18
C ILE A 69 6.37 -11.55 3.40
N GLY A 70 6.14 -10.79 2.32
CA GLY A 70 5.45 -9.51 2.36
C GLY A 70 6.11 -8.50 3.31
N ASP A 71 5.30 -7.72 4.03
CA ASP A 71 5.76 -6.68 4.95
C ASP A 71 6.76 -7.17 6.03
N ALA A 72 6.75 -8.46 6.37
CA ALA A 72 7.71 -9.04 7.32
C ALA A 72 9.14 -9.13 6.75
N ALA A 73 9.27 -9.18 5.41
CA ALA A 73 10.54 -9.28 4.70
C ALA A 73 10.91 -7.97 3.98
N HIS A 74 9.90 -7.27 3.44
CA HIS A 74 10.03 -6.02 2.70
C HIS A 74 8.77 -5.15 2.89
N LYS A 75 8.85 -4.20 3.83
CA LYS A 75 7.82 -3.17 3.97
C LYS A 75 8.02 -2.12 2.88
N MET A 76 7.00 -1.89 2.06
CA MET A 76 6.98 -0.85 1.04
C MET A 76 6.02 0.29 1.41
N PRO A 77 6.24 1.51 0.87
CA PRO A 77 5.25 2.57 0.95
C PRO A 77 3.90 2.12 0.36
N PRO A 78 2.76 2.65 0.83
CA PRO A 78 1.42 2.32 0.34
C PRO A 78 1.15 2.94 -1.05
N SER A 79 2.02 2.71 -2.02
CA SER A 79 1.87 3.13 -3.41
C SER A 79 1.03 2.09 -4.16
N ALA A 80 -0.13 2.50 -4.69
CA ALA A 80 -0.95 1.73 -5.64
C ALA A 80 -1.21 0.24 -5.28
N GLY A 81 -1.17 -0.14 -4.00
CA GLY A 81 -1.33 -1.53 -3.57
C GLY A 81 -0.11 -2.44 -3.82
N GLN A 82 1.04 -1.88 -4.13
CA GLN A 82 2.26 -2.62 -4.48
C GLN A 82 2.73 -3.57 -3.37
N GLY A 83 2.53 -3.18 -2.09
CA GLY A 83 2.77 -4.07 -0.94
C GLY A 83 2.02 -5.40 -1.03
N ALA A 84 0.73 -5.36 -1.33
CA ALA A 84 -0.11 -6.54 -1.46
C ALA A 84 0.30 -7.40 -2.67
N VAL A 85 0.58 -6.77 -3.81
CA VAL A 85 1.03 -7.49 -5.01
C VAL A 85 2.32 -8.26 -4.74
N ASN A 86 3.32 -7.64 -4.09
CA ASN A 86 4.56 -8.35 -3.76
C ASN A 86 4.38 -9.48 -2.76
N ALA A 87 3.51 -9.31 -1.75
CA ALA A 87 3.21 -10.37 -0.82
C ALA A 87 2.56 -11.58 -1.52
N MET A 88 1.71 -11.34 -2.52
CA MET A 88 1.14 -12.40 -3.36
C MET A 88 2.21 -13.09 -4.21
N GLU A 89 3.09 -12.33 -4.87
CA GLU A 89 4.21 -12.89 -5.63
C GLU A 89 5.12 -13.75 -4.76
N ASP A 90 5.42 -13.30 -3.54
CA ASP A 90 6.19 -14.07 -2.58
C ASP A 90 5.53 -15.41 -2.26
N ALA A 91 4.22 -15.41 -1.99
CA ALA A 91 3.48 -16.61 -1.67
C ALA A 91 3.51 -17.62 -2.83
N VAL A 92 3.36 -17.15 -4.08
CA VAL A 92 3.42 -18.00 -5.28
C VAL A 92 4.82 -18.58 -5.48
N VAL A 93 5.87 -17.77 -5.41
CA VAL A 93 7.25 -18.24 -5.60
C VAL A 93 7.64 -19.21 -4.49
N LEU A 94 7.30 -18.90 -3.24
CA LEU A 94 7.55 -19.79 -2.10
C LEU A 94 6.82 -21.13 -2.27
N ALA A 95 5.54 -21.11 -2.68
CA ALA A 95 4.76 -22.32 -2.92
C ALA A 95 5.41 -23.20 -4.01
N ASN A 96 5.89 -22.60 -5.10
CA ASN A 96 6.59 -23.32 -6.16
C ASN A 96 7.89 -23.97 -5.65
N CYS A 97 8.72 -23.23 -4.91
CA CYS A 97 9.94 -23.79 -4.33
C CYS A 97 9.67 -24.92 -3.31
N LEU A 98 8.57 -24.83 -2.55
CA LEU A 98 8.15 -25.89 -1.64
C LEU A 98 7.58 -27.10 -2.39
N TYR A 99 6.85 -26.86 -3.49
CA TYR A 99 6.32 -27.93 -4.33
C TYR A 99 7.45 -28.78 -4.91
N GLU A 100 8.50 -28.15 -5.46
CA GLU A 100 9.67 -28.83 -6.03
C GLU A 100 10.34 -29.81 -5.06
N ILE A 101 10.43 -29.48 -3.78
CA ILE A 101 11.03 -30.38 -2.78
C ILE A 101 10.06 -31.46 -2.26
N SER A 102 8.76 -31.30 -2.52
CA SER A 102 7.69 -32.21 -2.11
C SER A 102 7.27 -33.22 -3.18
N ASP A 103 7.51 -32.91 -4.46
CA ASP A 103 7.10 -33.72 -5.63
C ASP A 103 7.94 -35.01 -5.79
N GLY A 104 9.10 -35.10 -5.12
CA GLY A 104 9.96 -36.28 -5.15
C GLY A 104 9.56 -37.38 -4.14
N GLN A 105 9.85 -38.64 -4.45
CA GLN A 105 9.70 -39.78 -3.51
C GLN A 105 10.69 -39.76 -2.32
N GLN A 106 11.53 -38.74 -2.23
CA GLN A 106 12.56 -38.62 -1.20
C GLN A 106 12.00 -37.86 0.01
N ALA A 107 12.48 -38.21 1.21
CA ALA A 107 12.14 -37.46 2.42
C ALA A 107 12.48 -35.96 2.29
N ILE A 108 11.64 -35.13 2.91
CA ILE A 108 11.90 -33.69 3.09
C ILE A 108 12.88 -33.55 4.26
N THR A 109 14.08 -33.07 3.97
CA THR A 109 15.13 -32.84 4.97
C THR A 109 15.28 -31.34 5.28
N PRO A 110 15.86 -30.96 6.43
CA PRO A 110 16.15 -29.56 6.75
C PRO A 110 17.00 -28.84 5.67
N GLU A 111 17.90 -29.56 5.01
CA GLU A 111 18.74 -29.03 3.93
C GLU A 111 17.90 -28.68 2.71
N LYS A 112 16.93 -29.53 2.34
CA LYS A 112 15.99 -29.24 1.24
C LYS A 112 15.11 -28.03 1.54
N ILE A 113 14.64 -27.90 2.78
CA ILE A 113 13.86 -26.73 3.21
C ILE A 113 14.71 -25.47 3.11
N THR A 114 15.95 -25.53 3.61
CA THR A 114 16.89 -24.40 3.53
C THR A 114 17.17 -24.02 2.08
N GLN A 115 17.34 -24.99 1.20
CA GLN A 115 17.54 -24.76 -0.23
C GLN A 115 16.30 -24.12 -0.88
N ALA A 116 15.09 -24.59 -0.57
CA ALA A 116 13.86 -23.99 -1.09
C ALA A 116 13.71 -22.52 -0.63
N PHE A 117 13.98 -22.23 0.65
CA PHE A 117 13.94 -20.85 1.16
C PHE A 117 15.02 -19.96 0.55
N LYS A 118 16.22 -20.50 0.31
CA LYS A 118 17.27 -19.80 -0.42
C LYS A 118 16.83 -19.46 -1.84
N ASN A 119 16.26 -20.43 -2.57
CA ASN A 119 15.78 -20.24 -3.93
C ASN A 119 14.66 -19.19 -4.00
N TYR A 120 13.72 -19.23 -3.05
CA TYR A 120 12.69 -18.20 -2.90
C TYR A 120 13.30 -16.81 -2.71
N ARG A 121 14.22 -16.65 -1.74
CA ARG A 121 14.87 -15.36 -1.47
C ARG A 121 15.64 -14.87 -2.70
N ASP A 122 16.40 -15.72 -3.36
CA ASP A 122 17.23 -15.32 -4.52
C ASP A 122 16.38 -14.82 -5.69
N GLN A 123 15.18 -15.39 -5.89
CA GLN A 123 14.25 -14.95 -6.93
C GLN A 123 13.55 -13.63 -6.58
N ARG A 124 13.24 -13.39 -5.31
CA ARG A 124 12.39 -12.27 -4.87
C ARG A 124 13.17 -11.06 -4.38
N TYR A 125 14.33 -11.25 -3.79
CA TYR A 125 15.06 -10.19 -3.09
C TYR A 125 15.46 -9.03 -4.01
N SER A 126 15.97 -9.32 -5.21
CA SER A 126 16.33 -8.27 -6.19
C SER A 126 15.14 -7.43 -6.61
N HIS A 127 13.99 -8.08 -6.81
CA HIS A 127 12.75 -7.43 -7.20
C HIS A 127 12.19 -6.54 -6.08
N ALA A 128 12.08 -7.09 -4.86
CA ALA A 128 11.66 -6.33 -3.69
C ALA A 128 12.60 -5.15 -3.40
N LYS A 129 13.92 -5.35 -3.56
CA LYS A 129 14.92 -4.29 -3.42
C LYS A 129 14.71 -3.17 -4.42
N TYR A 130 14.56 -3.50 -5.70
CA TYR A 130 14.30 -2.51 -6.75
C TYR A 130 13.05 -1.68 -6.42
N GLN A 131 11.99 -2.31 -5.95
CA GLN A 131 10.77 -1.58 -5.63
C GLN A 131 10.91 -0.69 -4.40
N VAL A 132 11.56 -1.15 -3.34
CA VAL A 132 11.84 -0.32 -2.16
C VAL A 132 12.72 0.88 -2.53
N GLU A 133 13.73 0.70 -3.37
CA GLU A 133 14.66 1.77 -3.80
C GLU A 133 14.04 2.77 -4.76
N ASN A 134 13.09 2.36 -5.62
CA ASN A 134 12.45 3.23 -6.61
C ASN A 134 11.05 3.72 -6.18
N SER A 135 10.65 3.46 -4.93
CA SER A 135 9.45 4.06 -4.34
C SER A 135 9.80 5.45 -3.79
N THR A 136 9.97 6.44 -4.69
CA THR A 136 10.12 7.86 -4.35
C THR A 136 9.20 8.70 -5.21
#